data_AF-A0A257MBV3-F1
#
_entry.id   AF-A0A257MBV3-F1
#
_cell.length_a   1.000
_cell.length_b   1.000
_cell.length_c   1.000
_cell.angle_alpha   90.00
_cell.angle_beta   90.00
_cell.angle_gamma   90.00
#
_symmetry.space_group_name_H-M   'P 1'
#
loop_
_entity.id
_entity.type
_entity.pdbx_description
1 polymer ?
#
loop_
_entity_poly.entity_id
_entity_poly.type
_entity_poly.pdbx_seq_one_letter_code
_entity_poly.pdbx_strand_id
1 'polypeptide(L)'
;MNESQAGADFSRYILDRMRQLEERNLALREQKDRVEGEKRLIENQKLKFEREARKLRSELERLRVGPMIVGTIVDVLDENRVIVKSSTGPRFVVNLSQFIEEEIKPGAQVGLNQQSFAVMCVLPSPRDPAVFGMEIEEAPDVHFEQIGGLDSQISEIREIVELPLKRPDLFTAVGIVQKYIGEGARLVRELFELAKSKSPAIIFIDELDAIGARRMDGATSGDREVQRTLMQILAEMDGFDARGEVKLIAATNRLDMLDPALLRPGRFDRVIEIPMPTREAREAILKIHTSGMNLDPGVNLKLISDMAEGSSGADLKALSTEAGMYAIREERTTVYHSDFENAAAKILHKERGMVSEPEDLVQQYI
;
A
#
# COMPACT_ATOMS: atom_id res chain seq x y z
N MET A 1 13.37 -2.28 -98.49
CA MET A 1 14.81 -2.14 -98.19
C MET A 1 14.97 -1.22 -96.98
N ASN A 2 14.75 -1.70 -95.74
CA ASN A 2 14.98 -0.88 -94.55
C ASN A 2 15.15 -1.67 -93.23
N GLU A 3 15.49 -2.97 -93.30
CA GLU A 3 15.72 -3.80 -92.10
C GLU A 3 17.21 -4.00 -91.79
N SER A 4 18.09 -4.03 -92.81
CA SER A 4 19.52 -4.31 -92.63
C SER A 4 20.33 -3.14 -92.06
N GLN A 5 19.96 -1.88 -92.36
CA GLN A 5 20.59 -0.70 -91.76
C GLN A 5 20.13 -0.47 -90.31
N ALA A 6 18.84 -0.66 -90.02
CA ALA A 6 18.31 -0.59 -88.67
C ALA A 6 18.93 -1.66 -87.76
N GLY A 7 19.19 -2.87 -88.28
CA GLY A 7 19.90 -3.92 -87.55
C GLY A 7 21.36 -3.58 -87.22
N ALA A 8 22.10 -2.97 -88.15
CA ALA A 8 23.49 -2.55 -87.95
C ALA A 8 23.62 -1.38 -86.95
N ASP A 9 22.73 -0.38 -87.03
CA ASP A 9 22.68 0.73 -86.08
C ASP A 9 22.25 0.27 -84.68
N PHE A 10 21.32 -0.70 -84.61
CA PHE A 10 20.94 -1.34 -83.35
C PHE A 10 22.09 -2.15 -82.74
N SER A 11 22.83 -2.94 -83.53
CA SER A 11 24.02 -3.67 -83.05
C SER A 11 25.09 -2.71 -82.52
N ARG A 12 25.31 -1.58 -83.17
CA ARG A 12 26.25 -0.54 -82.71
C ARG A 12 25.79 0.11 -81.39
N TYR A 13 24.50 0.44 -81.28
CA TYR A 13 23.90 0.94 -80.04
C TYR A 13 24.03 -0.06 -78.88
N ILE A 14 23.80 -1.36 -79.15
CA ILE A 14 23.95 -2.42 -78.13
C ILE A 14 25.41 -2.55 -77.70
N LEU A 15 26.38 -2.47 -78.61
CA LEU A 15 27.81 -2.51 -78.29
C LEU A 15 28.25 -1.29 -77.45
N ASP A 16 27.83 -0.08 -77.83
CA ASP A 16 28.12 1.13 -77.06
C ASP A 16 27.45 1.09 -75.69
N ARG A 17 26.22 0.55 -75.60
CA ARG A 17 25.51 0.36 -74.33
C ARG A 17 26.17 -0.72 -73.46
N MET A 18 26.64 -1.82 -74.05
CA MET A 18 27.42 -2.85 -73.35
C MET A 18 28.69 -2.26 -72.76
N ARG A 19 29.44 -1.47 -73.53
CA ARG A 19 30.65 -0.80 -73.07
C ARG A 19 30.38 0.18 -71.93
N GLN A 20 29.34 1.01 -72.03
CA GLN A 20 28.91 1.89 -70.94
C GLN A 20 28.51 1.12 -69.68
N LEU A 21 27.83 -0.02 -69.84
CA LEU A 21 27.44 -0.88 -68.71
C LEU A 21 28.66 -1.56 -68.08
N GLU A 22 29.66 -1.95 -68.87
CA GLU A 22 30.93 -2.50 -68.36
C GLU A 22 31.73 -1.46 -67.58
N GLU A 23 31.88 -0.23 -68.12
CA GLU A 23 32.55 0.88 -67.43
C GLU A 23 31.83 1.23 -66.12
N ARG A 24 30.49 1.28 -66.16
CA ARG A 24 29.67 1.52 -64.95
C ARG A 24 29.77 0.37 -63.94
N ASN A 25 29.84 -0.89 -64.40
CA ASN A 25 30.05 -2.03 -63.52
C ASN A 25 31.42 -2.00 -62.86
N LEU A 26 32.46 -1.58 -63.58
CA LEU A 26 33.80 -1.44 -63.03
C LEU A 26 33.83 -0.34 -61.95
N ALA A 27 33.28 0.83 -62.24
CA ALA A 27 33.19 1.93 -61.28
C ALA A 27 32.38 1.55 -60.02
N LEU A 28 31.27 0.82 -60.19
CA LEU A 28 30.47 0.33 -59.07
C LEU A 28 31.23 -0.72 -58.23
N ARG A 29 32.06 -1.56 -58.84
CA ARG A 29 32.91 -2.52 -58.11
C ARG A 29 33.98 -1.81 -57.30
N GLU A 30 34.67 -0.83 -57.87
CA GLU A 30 35.65 -0.03 -57.14
C GLU A 30 35.01 0.75 -55.98
N GLN A 31 33.82 1.32 -56.20
CA GLN A 31 33.07 1.99 -55.14
C GLN A 31 32.66 1.00 -54.04
N LYS A 32 32.23 -0.21 -54.40
CA LYS A 32 31.89 -1.27 -53.45
C LYS A 32 33.12 -1.64 -52.61
N ASP A 33 34.27 -1.89 -53.24
CA ASP A 33 35.50 -2.27 -52.53
C ASP A 33 35.98 -1.17 -51.58
N ARG A 34 35.87 0.10 -52.00
CA ARG A 34 36.15 1.25 -51.13
C ARG A 34 35.23 1.30 -49.91
N VAL A 35 33.92 1.16 -50.12
CA VAL A 35 32.92 1.17 -49.04
C VAL A 35 33.11 -0.03 -48.12
N GLU A 36 33.45 -1.21 -48.64
CA GLU A 36 33.79 -2.38 -47.83
C GLU A 36 35.05 -2.15 -46.98
N GLY A 37 36.06 -1.48 -47.53
CA GLY A 37 37.25 -1.06 -46.78
C GLY A 37 36.94 -0.09 -45.64
N GLU A 38 36.16 0.96 -45.93
CA GLU A 38 35.71 1.94 -44.93
C GLU A 38 34.85 1.28 -43.85
N LYS A 39 33.93 0.37 -44.24
CA LYS A 39 33.10 -0.41 -43.31
C LYS A 39 33.96 -1.25 -42.37
N ARG A 40 34.97 -1.97 -42.89
CA ARG A 40 35.88 -2.78 -42.06
C ARG A 40 36.68 -1.93 -41.08
N LEU A 41 37.08 -0.72 -41.47
CA LEU A 41 37.78 0.20 -40.57
C LEU A 41 36.88 0.64 -39.41
N ILE A 42 35.64 1.03 -39.73
CA ILE A 42 34.65 1.47 -38.74
C ILE A 42 34.26 0.31 -37.81
N GLU A 43 34.06 -0.90 -38.33
CA GLU A 43 33.76 -2.08 -37.51
C GLU A 43 34.89 -2.40 -36.53
N ASN A 44 36.15 -2.26 -36.95
CA ASN A 44 37.30 -2.42 -36.07
C ASN A 44 37.37 -1.33 -34.98
N GLN A 45 37.09 -0.08 -35.33
CA GLN A 45 37.02 1.02 -34.36
C GLN A 45 35.89 0.80 -33.35
N LYS A 46 34.70 0.42 -33.83
CA LYS A 46 33.55 0.07 -32.99
C LYS A 46 33.93 -1.02 -31.99
N LEU A 47 34.59 -2.09 -32.44
CA LEU A 47 35.02 -3.18 -31.57
C LEU A 47 36.04 -2.72 -30.51
N LYS A 48 36.95 -1.80 -30.86
CA LYS A 48 37.90 -1.21 -29.89
C LYS A 48 37.14 -0.43 -28.81
N PHE A 49 36.24 0.46 -29.21
CA PHE A 49 35.45 1.25 -28.27
C PHE A 49 34.52 0.40 -27.40
N GLU A 50 33.91 -0.66 -27.95
CA GLU A 50 33.09 -1.60 -27.17
C GLU A 50 33.90 -2.34 -26.10
N ARG A 51 35.15 -2.72 -26.40
CA ARG A 51 36.05 -3.35 -25.42
C ARG A 51 36.45 -2.38 -24.32
N GLU A 52 36.78 -1.14 -24.70
CA GLU A 52 37.14 -0.09 -23.75
C GLU A 52 35.96 0.26 -22.84
N ALA A 53 34.75 0.39 -23.40
CA ALA A 53 33.52 0.58 -22.63
C ALA A 53 33.26 -0.59 -21.67
N ARG A 54 33.49 -1.84 -22.10
CA ARG A 54 33.34 -3.01 -21.23
C ARG A 54 34.36 -3.01 -20.08
N LYS A 55 35.59 -2.60 -20.34
CA LYS A 55 36.64 -2.46 -19.31
C LYS A 55 36.29 -1.38 -18.30
N LEU A 56 35.90 -0.19 -18.76
CA LEU A 56 35.47 0.92 -17.91
C LEU A 56 34.25 0.53 -17.05
N ARG A 57 33.27 -0.17 -17.63
CA ARG A 57 32.13 -0.71 -16.88
C ARG A 57 32.55 -1.68 -15.78
N SER A 58 33.50 -2.58 -16.06
CA SER A 58 34.00 -3.53 -15.04
C SER A 58 34.80 -2.83 -13.93
N GLU A 59 35.60 -1.82 -14.27
CA GLU A 59 36.28 -0.98 -13.26
C GLU A 59 35.27 -0.21 -12.39
N LEU A 60 34.18 0.28 -13.00
CA LEU A 60 33.09 0.94 -12.29
C LEU A 60 32.32 -0.02 -11.36
N GLU A 61 32.05 -1.26 -11.78
CA GLU A 61 31.44 -2.28 -10.92
C GLU A 61 32.32 -2.62 -9.72
N ARG A 62 33.65 -2.67 -9.89
CA ARG A 62 34.58 -2.86 -8.77
C ARG A 62 34.52 -1.72 -7.76
N LEU A 63 34.31 -0.48 -8.22
CA LEU A 63 34.08 0.67 -7.33
C LEU A 63 32.73 0.60 -6.60
N ARG A 64 31.73 -0.11 -7.15
CA ARG A 64 30.41 -0.31 -6.53
C ARG A 64 30.39 -1.42 -5.46
N VAL A 65 31.31 -2.38 -5.50
CA VAL A 65 31.28 -3.59 -4.62
C VAL A 65 32.00 -3.35 -3.28
N GLY A 66 32.70 -2.23 -3.12
CA GLY A 66 33.29 -1.87 -1.83
C GLY A 66 32.22 -1.69 -0.74
N PRO A 67 32.49 -2.03 0.53
CA PRO A 67 31.56 -1.74 1.60
C PRO A 67 31.29 -0.23 1.62
N MET A 68 30.03 0.15 1.49
CA MET A 68 29.61 1.56 1.48
C MET A 68 29.36 2.04 2.91
N ILE A 69 29.67 3.31 3.16
CA ILE A 69 29.29 3.97 4.42
C ILE A 69 27.96 4.68 4.18
N VAL A 70 27.01 4.50 5.09
CA VAL A 70 25.76 5.25 5.06
C VAL A 70 26.03 6.69 5.53
N GLY A 71 25.56 7.67 4.75
CA GLY A 71 25.60 9.08 5.11
C GLY A 71 24.24 9.74 4.92
N THR A 72 24.07 10.93 5.49
CA THR A 72 22.89 11.77 5.31
C THR A 72 23.28 13.10 4.71
N ILE A 73 22.60 13.50 3.65
CA ILE A 73 22.84 14.81 3.01
C ILE A 73 22.32 15.89 3.93
N VAL A 74 23.20 16.82 4.31
CA VAL A 74 22.85 17.96 5.14
C VAL A 74 22.35 19.10 4.26
N ASP A 75 23.08 19.38 3.17
CA ASP A 75 22.79 20.48 2.27
C ASP A 75 23.39 20.26 0.88
N VAL A 76 22.85 20.92 -0.13
CA VAL A 76 23.32 20.90 -1.51
C VAL A 76 23.93 22.26 -1.83
N LEU A 77 25.22 22.29 -2.18
CA LEU A 77 25.92 23.54 -2.50
C LEU A 77 25.72 23.90 -3.97
N ASP A 78 26.11 22.98 -4.86
CA ASP A 78 26.05 23.14 -6.31
C ASP A 78 25.69 21.79 -6.97
N GLU A 79 25.50 21.77 -8.31
CA GLU A 79 25.16 20.57 -9.09
C GLU A 79 26.11 19.37 -8.88
N ASN A 80 27.37 19.61 -8.51
CA ASN A 80 28.38 18.56 -8.33
C ASN A 80 28.85 18.36 -6.89
N ARG A 81 28.43 19.20 -5.93
CA ARG A 81 28.99 19.20 -4.56
C ARG A 81 27.88 19.25 -3.51
N VAL A 82 27.97 18.34 -2.55
CA VAL A 82 27.02 18.22 -1.45
C VAL A 82 27.74 18.11 -0.11
N ILE A 83 27.08 18.57 0.94
CA ILE A 83 27.54 18.37 2.32
C ILE A 83 26.88 17.10 2.85
N VAL A 84 27.69 16.11 3.21
CA VAL A 84 27.21 14.86 3.78
C VAL A 84 27.72 14.69 5.20
N LYS A 85 26.84 14.27 6.10
CA LYS A 85 27.18 13.79 7.43
C LYS A 85 27.36 12.27 7.34
N SER A 86 28.59 11.80 7.54
CA SER A 86 28.88 10.36 7.65
C SER A 86 28.19 9.78 8.90
N SER A 87 27.80 8.50 8.87
CA SER A 87 27.34 7.77 10.06
C SER A 87 28.33 7.80 11.22
N THR A 88 29.63 7.99 10.93
CA THR A 88 30.70 8.16 11.91
C THR A 88 30.70 9.51 12.62
N GLY A 89 29.83 10.45 12.24
CA GLY A 89 29.66 11.75 12.90
C GLY A 89 30.19 13.01 12.17
N PRO A 90 31.34 12.98 11.47
CA PRO A 90 31.87 14.18 10.80
C PRO A 90 31.09 14.56 9.55
N ARG A 91 31.17 15.85 9.20
CA ARG A 91 30.59 16.43 7.98
C ARG A 91 31.68 16.64 6.94
N PHE A 92 31.43 16.22 5.72
CA PHE A 92 32.35 16.34 4.60
C PHE A 92 31.67 17.06 3.43
N VAL A 93 32.44 17.84 2.68
CA VAL A 93 32.04 18.31 1.36
C VAL A 93 32.53 17.26 0.37
N VAL A 94 31.60 16.65 -0.35
CA VAL A 94 31.88 15.51 -1.23
C VAL A 94 31.33 15.78 -2.62
N ASN A 95 31.95 15.16 -3.61
CA ASN A 95 31.49 15.24 -4.99
C ASN A 95 30.35 14.24 -5.23
N LEU A 96 29.37 14.70 -6.00
CA LEU A 96 28.33 13.84 -6.56
C LEU A 96 28.91 13.03 -7.71
N SER A 97 28.58 11.75 -7.74
CA SER A 97 28.88 10.92 -8.88
C SER A 97 27.96 11.26 -10.04
N GLN A 98 28.50 11.30 -11.26
CA GLN A 98 27.76 11.62 -12.49
C GLN A 98 26.67 10.58 -12.85
N PHE A 99 26.59 9.49 -12.09
CA PHE A 99 25.65 8.39 -12.33
C PHE A 99 24.36 8.49 -11.50
N ILE A 100 24.17 9.57 -10.74
CA ILE A 100 22.93 9.79 -9.99
C ILE A 100 21.97 10.54 -10.91
N GLU A 101 20.93 9.84 -11.38
CA GLU A 101 19.86 10.42 -12.20
C GLU A 101 18.76 11.07 -11.34
N GLU A 102 18.73 10.78 -10.04
CA GLU A 102 17.73 11.28 -9.10
C GLU A 102 18.08 12.67 -8.55
N GLU A 103 17.06 13.53 -8.41
CA GLU A 103 17.23 14.85 -7.80
C GLU A 103 17.48 14.72 -6.29
N ILE A 104 18.64 15.21 -5.87
CA ILE A 104 19.13 15.05 -4.51
C ILE A 104 18.54 16.12 -3.60
N LYS A 105 17.85 15.69 -2.54
CA LYS A 105 17.24 16.59 -1.55
C LYS A 105 17.98 16.53 -0.20
N PRO A 106 18.13 17.67 0.51
CA PRO A 106 18.62 17.67 1.88
C PRO A 106 17.80 16.74 2.78
N GLY A 107 18.48 15.86 3.52
CA GLY A 107 17.89 14.82 4.36
C GLY A 107 17.91 13.42 3.77
N ALA A 108 18.21 13.25 2.47
CA ALA A 108 18.29 11.95 1.84
C ALA A 108 19.44 11.10 2.40
N GLN A 109 19.21 9.79 2.53
CA GLN A 109 20.28 8.84 2.84
C GLN A 109 21.03 8.45 1.57
N VAL A 110 22.34 8.33 1.68
CA VAL A 110 23.21 8.03 0.55
C VAL A 110 24.27 7.00 0.92
N GLY A 111 24.64 6.20 -0.07
CA GLY A 111 25.81 5.34 0.00
C GLY A 111 27.06 6.12 -0.40
N LEU A 112 28.01 6.23 0.52
CA LEU A 112 29.31 6.84 0.30
C LEU A 112 30.37 5.78 0.06
N ASN A 113 31.31 6.08 -0.83
CA ASN A 113 32.53 5.28 -0.96
C ASN A 113 33.41 5.44 0.31
N GLN A 114 33.94 4.34 0.85
CA GLN A 114 34.81 4.36 2.03
C GLN A 114 36.10 5.18 1.87
N GLN A 115 36.68 5.23 0.67
CA GLN A 115 37.98 5.87 0.45
C GLN A 115 37.83 7.34 0.07
N SER A 116 36.92 7.65 -0.85
CA SER A 116 36.76 8.99 -1.40
C SER A 116 35.61 9.80 -0.79
N PHE A 117 34.74 9.16 0.01
CA PHE A 117 33.47 9.71 0.50
C PHE A 117 32.54 10.25 -0.59
N ALA A 118 32.81 9.94 -1.87
CA ALA A 118 31.94 10.33 -2.98
C ALA A 118 30.58 9.64 -2.86
N VAL A 119 29.51 10.36 -3.21
CA VAL A 119 28.15 9.82 -3.23
C VAL A 119 28.01 8.88 -4.40
N MET A 120 27.80 7.59 -4.14
CA MET A 120 27.71 6.54 -5.16
C MET A 120 26.27 6.25 -5.56
N CYS A 121 25.35 6.26 -4.59
CA CYS A 121 23.93 6.03 -4.79
C CYS A 121 23.11 6.76 -3.72
N VAL A 122 21.85 7.03 -4.06
CA VAL A 122 20.82 7.39 -3.09
C VAL A 122 20.26 6.09 -2.50
N LEU A 123 20.24 5.99 -1.18
CA LEU A 123 19.62 4.87 -0.50
C LEU A 123 18.14 5.18 -0.26
N PRO A 124 17.25 4.18 -0.35
CA PRO A 124 15.88 4.38 0.08
C PRO A 124 15.90 4.86 1.54
N SER A 125 15.03 5.81 1.85
CA SER A 125 14.83 6.26 3.23
C SER A 125 14.64 5.04 4.13
N PRO A 126 15.39 4.91 5.25
CA PRO A 126 15.23 3.80 6.17
C PRO A 126 13.86 3.97 6.81
N ARG A 127 12.89 3.25 6.27
CA ARG A 127 11.55 3.20 6.87
C ARG A 127 11.67 2.36 8.13
N ASP A 128 10.95 2.77 9.15
CA ASP A 128 10.86 2.02 10.39
C ASP A 128 10.35 0.60 10.08
N PRO A 129 11.02 -0.47 10.57
CA PRO A 129 10.50 -1.84 10.44
C PRO A 129 9.06 -1.99 10.94
N ALA A 130 8.65 -1.16 11.92
CA ALA A 130 7.27 -1.14 12.40
C ALA A 130 6.26 -0.78 11.30
N VAL A 131 6.62 0.08 10.34
CA VAL A 131 5.75 0.49 9.23
C VAL A 131 5.58 -0.65 8.21
N PHE A 132 6.64 -1.41 7.94
CA PHE A 132 6.52 -2.60 7.08
C PHE A 132 5.65 -3.70 7.71
N GLY A 133 5.68 -3.83 9.04
CA GLY A 133 4.80 -4.75 9.75
C GLY A 133 3.32 -4.37 9.74
N MET A 134 2.98 -3.14 9.33
CA MET A 134 1.59 -2.68 9.19
C MET A 134 1.03 -2.96 7.78
N GLU A 135 1.86 -3.42 6.85
CA GLU A 135 1.40 -3.80 5.52
C GLU A 135 0.73 -5.17 5.55
N ILE A 136 -0.49 -5.24 5.03
CA ILE A 136 -1.24 -6.49 4.89
C ILE A 136 -0.82 -7.13 3.56
N GLU A 137 -0.03 -8.20 3.62
CA GLU A 137 0.37 -8.96 2.41
C GLU A 137 -0.73 -9.94 1.95
N GLU A 138 -1.49 -10.51 2.88
CA GLU A 138 -2.54 -11.50 2.60
C GLU A 138 -3.92 -10.95 2.95
N ALA A 139 -4.83 -10.99 1.97
CA ALA A 139 -6.22 -10.57 2.18
C ALA A 139 -6.95 -11.57 3.11
N PRO A 140 -7.72 -11.08 4.11
CA PRO A 140 -8.52 -11.96 4.95
C PRO A 140 -9.62 -12.63 4.14
N ASP A 141 -9.96 -13.88 4.49
CA ASP A 141 -10.99 -14.70 3.84
C ASP A 141 -12.41 -14.35 4.35
N VAL A 142 -12.74 -13.07 4.34
CA VAL A 142 -14.03 -12.56 4.82
C VAL A 142 -14.77 -11.86 3.68
N HIS A 143 -15.99 -12.30 3.41
CA HIS A 143 -16.84 -11.76 2.34
C HIS A 143 -18.02 -10.97 2.89
N PHE A 144 -18.56 -10.05 2.08
CA PHE A 144 -19.71 -9.21 2.47
C PHE A 144 -20.96 -10.03 2.85
N GLU A 145 -21.12 -11.22 2.29
CA GLU A 145 -22.23 -12.15 2.62
C GLU A 145 -22.19 -12.64 4.08
N GLN A 146 -21.04 -12.54 4.74
CA GLN A 146 -20.85 -12.90 6.14
C GLN A 146 -21.17 -11.75 7.10
N ILE A 147 -21.63 -10.61 6.60
CA ILE A 147 -22.03 -9.45 7.41
C ILE A 147 -23.54 -9.25 7.26
N GLY A 148 -24.30 -9.58 8.30
CA GLY A 148 -25.77 -9.48 8.30
C GLY A 148 -26.28 -8.14 8.82
N GLY A 149 -27.25 -7.54 8.13
CA GLY A 149 -28.04 -6.42 8.65
C GLY A 149 -27.37 -5.04 8.65
N LEU A 150 -26.26 -4.88 7.90
CA LEU A 150 -25.53 -3.63 7.74
C LEU A 150 -25.46 -3.18 6.26
N ASP A 151 -26.45 -3.55 5.43
CA ASP A 151 -26.44 -3.32 3.99
C ASP A 151 -26.33 -1.84 3.59
N SER A 152 -26.93 -0.94 4.39
CA SER A 152 -26.81 0.51 4.21
C SER A 152 -25.39 0.99 4.46
N GLN A 153 -24.76 0.57 5.56
CA GLN A 153 -23.40 0.95 5.92
C GLN A 153 -22.40 0.37 4.92
N ILE A 154 -22.59 -0.88 4.47
CA ILE A 154 -21.76 -1.51 3.44
C ILE A 154 -21.85 -0.70 2.14
N SER A 155 -23.06 -0.31 1.72
CA SER A 155 -23.25 0.46 0.49
C SER A 155 -22.55 1.83 0.57
N GLU A 156 -22.64 2.52 1.71
CA GLU A 156 -21.98 3.81 1.95
C GLU A 156 -20.45 3.67 1.93
N ILE A 157 -19.89 2.66 2.61
CA ILE A 157 -18.43 2.39 2.56
C ILE A 157 -17.99 2.09 1.12
N ARG A 158 -18.74 1.27 0.38
CA ARG A 158 -18.42 0.94 -1.01
C ARG A 158 -18.44 2.16 -1.91
N GLU A 159 -19.40 3.07 -1.74
CA GLU A 159 -19.44 4.32 -2.50
C GLU A 159 -18.24 5.23 -2.19
N ILE A 160 -17.86 5.35 -0.91
CA ILE A 160 -16.74 6.21 -0.48
C ILE A 160 -15.38 5.65 -0.92
N VAL A 161 -15.23 4.32 -0.86
CA VAL A 161 -13.94 3.66 -1.06
C VAL A 161 -13.76 3.15 -2.49
N GLU A 162 -14.74 2.44 -3.06
CA GLU A 162 -14.56 1.84 -4.40
C GLU A 162 -14.72 2.86 -5.54
N LEU A 163 -15.65 3.82 -5.41
CA LEU A 163 -15.98 4.74 -6.50
C LEU A 163 -14.82 5.66 -6.90
N PRO A 164 -14.07 6.26 -5.94
CA PRO A 164 -12.91 7.09 -6.29
C PRO A 164 -11.72 6.27 -6.79
N LEU A 165 -11.57 5.01 -6.35
CA LEU A 165 -10.50 4.12 -6.80
C LEU A 165 -10.74 3.58 -8.23
N LYS A 166 -12.01 3.42 -8.62
CA LYS A 166 -12.37 2.97 -9.98
C LYS A 166 -12.41 4.11 -11.01
N ARG A 167 -12.59 5.37 -10.58
CA ARG A 167 -12.69 6.55 -11.45
C ARG A 167 -11.95 7.78 -10.88
N PRO A 168 -10.61 7.82 -11.02
CA PRO A 168 -9.78 8.86 -10.42
C PRO A 168 -9.76 10.19 -11.20
N ASP A 169 -10.29 10.22 -12.42
CA ASP A 169 -10.33 11.36 -13.34
C ASP A 169 -11.16 12.57 -12.86
N LEU A 170 -11.96 12.40 -11.80
CA LEU A 170 -12.87 13.43 -11.28
C LEU A 170 -12.28 14.31 -10.16
N PHE A 171 -11.07 14.04 -9.67
CA PHE A 171 -10.60 14.58 -8.37
C PHE A 171 -9.32 15.42 -8.40
N THR A 172 -8.76 15.72 -9.57
CA THR A 172 -7.41 16.33 -9.65
C THR A 172 -7.47 17.83 -9.90
N ALA A 173 -7.38 18.65 -8.84
CA ALA A 173 -6.97 20.04 -9.00
C ALA A 173 -6.33 20.64 -7.72
N VAL A 174 -5.03 20.94 -7.87
CA VAL A 174 -4.21 21.94 -7.14
C VAL A 174 -3.52 21.49 -5.84
N GLY A 175 -2.20 21.75 -5.76
CA GLY A 175 -1.33 21.56 -4.59
C GLY A 175 -0.48 22.79 -4.26
N ILE A 176 0.35 22.70 -3.20
CA ILE A 176 1.66 23.39 -2.88
C ILE A 176 2.09 23.05 -1.41
N VAL A 177 3.42 22.99 -1.15
CA VAL A 177 4.15 22.31 -0.04
C VAL A 177 4.66 23.24 1.10
N GLN A 178 4.81 22.75 2.36
CA GLN A 178 5.78 23.24 3.38
C GLN A 178 6.18 22.18 4.46
N LYS A 179 7.26 22.43 5.22
CA LYS A 179 8.15 21.47 5.94
C LYS A 179 8.29 21.78 7.44
N TYR A 180 8.07 20.83 8.38
CA TYR A 180 8.46 20.96 9.83
C TYR A 180 8.76 19.61 10.54
N ILE A 181 9.32 19.65 11.76
CA ILE A 181 10.20 18.64 12.40
C ILE A 181 9.55 17.96 13.65
N GLY A 182 9.77 16.65 13.87
CA GLY A 182 9.48 15.94 15.14
C GLY A 182 9.63 14.39 15.05
N GLU A 183 9.89 13.70 16.17
CA GLU A 183 10.19 12.25 16.21
C GLU A 183 8.94 11.34 16.21
N GLY A 184 7.89 11.61 17.01
CA GLY A 184 6.60 10.88 16.91
C GLY A 184 5.87 11.14 15.58
N ALA A 185 6.17 12.28 14.96
CA ALA A 185 5.73 12.62 13.62
C ALA A 185 6.39 11.79 12.52
N ARG A 186 7.54 11.15 12.79
CA ARG A 186 8.28 10.36 11.80
C ARG A 186 7.50 9.12 11.38
N LEU A 187 6.95 8.36 12.34
CA LEU A 187 6.20 7.14 12.06
C LEU A 187 4.97 7.41 11.19
N VAL A 188 4.18 8.42 11.56
CA VAL A 188 3.00 8.84 10.79
C VAL A 188 3.40 9.28 9.38
N ARG A 189 4.49 10.04 9.23
CA ARG A 189 4.98 10.45 7.90
C ARG A 189 5.38 9.26 7.05
N GLU A 190 6.18 8.35 7.60
CA GLU A 190 6.66 7.17 6.86
C GLU A 190 5.49 6.28 6.43
N LEU A 191 4.44 6.16 7.25
CA LEU A 191 3.21 5.46 6.89
C LEU A 191 2.49 6.14 5.70
N PHE A 192 2.31 7.46 5.76
CA PHE A 192 1.67 8.21 4.68
C PHE A 192 2.53 8.23 3.40
N GLU A 193 3.85 8.31 3.51
CA GLU A 193 4.78 8.19 2.36
C GLU A 193 4.76 6.80 1.75
N LEU A 194 4.71 5.74 2.58
CA LEU A 194 4.52 4.37 2.10
C LEU A 194 3.22 4.25 1.32
N ALA A 195 2.10 4.71 1.89
CA ALA A 195 0.79 4.67 1.24
C ALA A 195 0.77 5.47 -0.07
N LYS A 196 1.38 6.68 -0.10
CA LYS A 196 1.52 7.48 -1.33
C LYS A 196 2.37 6.76 -2.39
N SER A 197 3.47 6.10 -1.99
CA SER A 197 4.32 5.34 -2.92
C SER A 197 3.64 4.09 -3.49
N LYS A 198 2.60 3.58 -2.82
CA LYS A 198 1.81 2.41 -3.21
C LYS A 198 0.38 2.78 -3.64
N SER A 199 0.12 4.05 -3.96
CA SER A 199 -1.20 4.52 -4.40
C SER A 199 -1.67 3.71 -5.63
N PRO A 200 -2.94 3.25 -5.68
CA PRO A 200 -4.02 3.42 -4.70
C PRO A 200 -3.85 2.62 -3.40
N ALA A 201 -4.09 3.26 -2.25
CA ALA A 201 -3.93 2.63 -0.94
C ALA A 201 -5.01 3.05 0.07
N ILE A 202 -5.28 2.19 1.06
CA ILE A 202 -6.18 2.49 2.17
C ILE A 202 -5.37 2.38 3.47
N ILE A 203 -5.41 3.42 4.30
CA ILE A 203 -4.89 3.39 5.66
C ILE A 203 -6.07 3.15 6.59
N PHE A 204 -6.00 2.10 7.41
CA PHE A 204 -6.97 1.79 8.44
C PHE A 204 -6.40 2.07 9.83
N ILE A 205 -7.12 2.85 10.64
CA ILE A 205 -6.76 3.16 12.03
C ILE A 205 -7.85 2.59 12.94
N ASP A 206 -7.52 1.57 13.71
CA ASP A 206 -8.41 1.09 14.77
C ASP A 206 -8.21 1.92 16.05
N GLU A 207 -9.22 1.94 16.92
CA GLU A 207 -9.21 2.62 18.22
C GLU A 207 -8.70 4.08 18.16
N LEU A 208 -9.28 4.87 17.24
CA LEU A 208 -8.88 6.27 17.05
C LEU A 208 -8.95 7.09 18.35
N ASP A 209 -9.81 6.73 19.30
CA ASP A 209 -9.94 7.37 20.61
C ASP A 209 -8.69 7.25 21.48
N ALA A 210 -7.83 6.26 21.26
CA ALA A 210 -6.55 6.15 21.96
C ALA A 210 -5.60 7.31 21.64
N ILE A 211 -5.68 7.85 20.42
CA ILE A 211 -4.81 8.95 19.95
C ILE A 211 -5.56 10.26 19.71
N GLY A 212 -6.88 10.20 19.56
CA GLY A 212 -7.75 11.31 19.16
C GLY A 212 -8.52 11.97 20.30
N ALA A 213 -8.31 11.54 21.55
CA ALA A 213 -9.07 12.06 22.70
C ALA A 213 -8.82 13.54 22.98
N ARG A 214 -9.87 14.25 23.45
CA ARG A 214 -9.81 15.64 23.91
C ARG A 214 -8.88 15.80 25.10
N ARG A 215 -8.30 17.00 25.22
CA ARG A 215 -7.53 17.45 26.39
C ARG A 215 -8.33 17.21 27.68
N MET A 216 -7.77 16.42 28.59
CA MET A 216 -8.09 16.53 30.02
C MET A 216 -7.05 17.43 30.68
N ASP A 217 -7.46 18.29 31.59
CA ASP A 217 -6.64 19.37 32.20
C ASP A 217 -5.47 18.89 33.11
N GLY A 218 -5.05 17.62 33.00
CA GLY A 218 -3.92 17.03 33.70
C GLY A 218 -2.75 16.80 32.76
N ALA A 219 -1.80 17.73 32.68
CA ALA A 219 -0.67 17.66 31.77
C ALA A 219 0.41 16.64 32.22
N THR A 220 0.24 15.36 31.87
CA THR A 220 1.37 14.41 31.90
C THR A 220 2.22 14.53 30.63
N SER A 221 3.47 14.07 30.67
CA SER A 221 4.35 14.07 29.49
C SER A 221 3.83 13.14 28.37
N GLY A 222 3.09 12.07 28.71
CA GLY A 222 2.53 11.12 27.75
C GLY A 222 1.42 11.73 26.89
N ASP A 223 0.51 12.50 27.50
CA ASP A 223 -0.58 13.16 26.77
C ASP A 223 -0.05 14.16 25.72
N ARG A 224 1.10 14.78 26.02
CA ARG A 224 1.77 15.71 25.10
C ARG A 224 2.42 15.02 23.90
N GLU A 225 2.75 13.74 24.00
CA GLU A 225 3.29 12.95 22.89
C GLU A 225 2.15 12.46 22.00
N VAL A 226 1.10 11.89 22.60
CA VAL A 226 -0.12 11.47 21.89
C VAL A 226 -0.73 12.63 21.09
N GLN A 227 -0.81 13.82 21.69
CA GLN A 227 -1.28 15.03 20.99
C GLN A 227 -0.39 15.45 19.82
N ARG A 228 0.94 15.26 19.93
CA ARG A 228 1.84 15.56 18.80
C ARG A 228 1.62 14.60 17.64
N THR A 229 1.39 13.33 17.94
CA THR A 229 1.03 12.31 16.95
C THR A 229 -0.31 12.65 16.27
N LEU A 230 -1.32 13.03 17.07
CA LEU A 230 -2.62 13.47 16.55
C LEU A 230 -2.50 14.68 15.62
N MET A 231 -1.76 15.72 16.05
CA MET A 231 -1.53 16.91 15.23
C MET A 231 -0.79 16.58 13.93
N GLN A 232 0.11 15.57 13.93
CA GLN A 232 0.75 15.12 12.70
C GLN A 232 -0.25 14.40 11.77
N ILE A 233 -1.10 13.53 12.30
CA ILE A 233 -2.16 12.88 11.50
C ILE A 233 -3.05 13.94 10.87
N LEU A 234 -3.48 14.93 11.66
CA LEU A 234 -4.26 16.07 11.15
C LEU A 234 -3.52 16.85 10.07
N ALA A 235 -2.21 17.08 10.22
CA ALA A 235 -1.40 17.77 9.22
C ALA A 235 -1.26 16.96 7.92
N GLU A 236 -1.16 15.62 7.99
CA GLU A 236 -1.13 14.74 6.81
C GLU A 236 -2.52 14.65 6.15
N MET A 237 -3.60 14.69 6.94
CA MET A 237 -4.99 14.68 6.45
C MET A 237 -5.39 16.01 5.80
N ASP A 238 -5.13 17.12 6.48
CA ASP A 238 -5.28 18.48 5.93
C ASP A 238 -4.29 18.74 4.80
N GLY A 239 -3.28 17.87 4.67
CA GLY A 239 -2.24 17.91 3.67
C GLY A 239 -2.80 18.46 2.37
N PHE A 240 -2.30 19.63 1.99
CA PHE A 240 -2.79 20.39 0.84
C PHE A 240 -2.40 19.76 -0.50
N ASP A 241 -1.67 18.64 -0.49
CA ASP A 241 -1.55 17.76 -1.64
C ASP A 241 -2.85 16.97 -1.79
N ALA A 242 -3.34 16.79 -3.02
CA ALA A 242 -4.25 15.68 -3.27
C ALA A 242 -3.55 14.43 -2.71
N ARG A 243 -4.19 13.71 -1.77
CA ARG A 243 -3.64 12.52 -1.09
C ARG A 243 -3.36 11.37 -2.06
N GLY A 244 -3.27 11.64 -3.36
CA GLY A 244 -3.43 10.68 -4.44
C GLY A 244 -4.74 9.93 -4.25
N GLU A 245 -4.69 8.63 -4.51
CA GLU A 245 -5.75 7.69 -4.23
C GLU A 245 -5.55 7.02 -2.86
N VAL A 246 -5.02 7.77 -1.87
CA VAL A 246 -4.91 7.28 -0.48
C VAL A 246 -6.17 7.66 0.30
N LYS A 247 -6.89 6.65 0.79
CA LYS A 247 -8.09 6.82 1.63
C LYS A 247 -7.75 6.50 3.08
N LEU A 248 -8.35 7.23 4.01
CA LEU A 248 -8.23 6.99 5.44
C LEU A 248 -9.56 6.47 5.98
N ILE A 249 -9.53 5.34 6.67
CA ILE A 249 -10.66 4.77 7.39
C ILE A 249 -10.22 4.66 8.85
N ALA A 250 -11.11 5.06 9.77
CA ALA A 250 -10.85 4.91 11.19
C ALA A 250 -12.07 4.36 11.92
N ALA A 251 -11.82 3.55 12.95
CA ALA A 251 -12.85 3.02 13.85
C ALA A 251 -12.66 3.60 15.26
N THR A 252 -13.76 3.86 15.95
CA THR A 252 -13.76 4.28 17.35
C THR A 252 -15.06 3.83 18.02
N ASN A 253 -14.96 3.50 19.31
CA ASN A 253 -16.13 3.23 20.15
C ASN A 253 -16.64 4.49 20.86
N ARG A 254 -15.86 5.58 20.86
CA ARG A 254 -16.10 6.78 21.69
C ARG A 254 -15.97 8.08 20.89
N LEU A 255 -16.91 8.32 20.00
CA LEU A 255 -16.98 9.55 19.20
C LEU A 255 -17.07 10.82 20.07
N ASP A 256 -17.69 10.71 21.26
CA ASP A 256 -17.84 11.80 22.24
C ASP A 256 -16.50 12.31 22.79
N MET A 257 -15.52 11.40 22.94
CA MET A 257 -14.19 11.72 23.44
C MET A 257 -13.28 12.36 22.39
N LEU A 258 -13.58 12.21 21.11
CA LEU A 258 -12.70 12.66 20.05
C LEU A 258 -12.60 14.20 19.97
N ASP A 259 -11.41 14.68 19.63
CA ASP A 259 -11.17 16.09 19.33
C ASP A 259 -12.04 16.49 18.12
N PRO A 260 -12.92 17.51 18.25
CA PRO A 260 -13.77 17.98 17.15
C PRO A 260 -12.98 18.41 15.92
N ALA A 261 -11.69 18.69 16.06
CA ALA A 261 -10.80 18.96 14.95
C ALA A 261 -10.80 17.79 13.95
N LEU A 262 -10.82 16.53 14.39
CA LEU A 262 -10.82 15.35 13.50
C LEU A 262 -12.04 15.29 12.56
N LEU A 263 -13.18 15.80 13.03
CA LEU A 263 -14.48 15.74 12.33
C LEU A 263 -14.76 16.96 11.44
N ARG A 264 -13.77 17.83 11.23
CA ARG A 264 -13.93 19.00 10.37
C ARG A 264 -13.92 18.61 8.89
N PRO A 265 -14.62 19.37 8.02
CA PRO A 265 -14.55 19.17 6.58
C PRO A 265 -13.12 19.21 6.06
N GLY A 266 -12.78 18.29 5.14
CA GLY A 266 -11.43 18.01 4.68
C GLY A 266 -10.70 16.94 5.49
N ARG A 267 -11.29 16.31 6.51
CA ARG A 267 -10.65 15.30 7.36
C ARG A 267 -11.47 14.01 7.38
N PHE A 268 -12.12 13.69 8.50
CA PHE A 268 -13.14 12.65 8.55
C PHE A 268 -14.50 13.26 8.20
N ASP A 269 -14.72 13.41 6.89
CA ASP A 269 -15.91 14.06 6.34
C ASP A 269 -17.17 13.17 6.39
N ARG A 270 -16.96 11.86 6.52
CA ARG A 270 -18.00 10.84 6.55
C ARG A 270 -17.90 10.08 7.86
N VAL A 271 -18.98 10.10 8.61
CA VAL A 271 -19.13 9.37 9.87
C VAL A 271 -20.24 8.36 9.66
N ILE A 272 -19.88 7.08 9.70
CA ILE A 272 -20.82 5.98 9.54
C ILE A 272 -21.04 5.38 10.92
N GLU A 273 -22.27 5.51 11.41
CA GLU A 273 -22.66 4.92 12.69
C GLU A 273 -23.07 3.45 12.48
N ILE A 274 -22.53 2.57 13.33
CA ILE A 274 -22.92 1.16 13.39
C ILE A 274 -23.88 0.99 14.58
N PRO A 275 -25.20 0.96 14.34
CA PRO A 275 -26.17 0.84 15.41
C PRO A 275 -26.23 -0.60 15.94
N MET A 276 -26.87 -0.76 17.10
CA MET A 276 -27.26 -2.08 17.60
C MET A 276 -28.21 -2.77 16.61
N PRO A 277 -28.10 -4.10 16.42
CA PRO A 277 -28.84 -4.80 15.38
C PRO A 277 -30.36 -4.83 15.65
N THR A 278 -31.14 -4.49 14.63
CA THR A 278 -32.60 -4.68 14.63
C THR A 278 -32.96 -6.16 14.67
N ARG A 279 -34.22 -6.49 14.97
CA ARG A 279 -34.70 -7.89 14.98
C ARG A 279 -34.34 -8.65 13.70
N GLU A 280 -34.55 -8.02 12.54
CA GLU A 280 -34.25 -8.61 11.23
C GLU A 280 -32.73 -8.80 11.04
N ALA A 281 -31.93 -7.80 11.44
CA ALA A 281 -30.47 -7.90 11.43
C ALA A 281 -29.97 -9.04 12.34
N ARG A 282 -30.53 -9.18 13.55
CA ARG A 282 -30.19 -10.28 14.47
C ARG A 282 -30.50 -11.65 13.87
N GLU A 283 -31.66 -11.81 13.23
CA GLU A 283 -32.01 -13.04 12.53
C GLU A 283 -31.00 -13.35 11.40
N ALA A 284 -30.59 -12.35 10.62
CA ALA A 284 -29.59 -12.51 9.56
C ALA A 284 -28.22 -12.92 10.11
N ILE A 285 -27.75 -12.27 11.18
CA ILE A 285 -26.48 -12.60 11.86
C ILE A 285 -26.52 -14.03 12.40
N LEU A 286 -27.62 -14.43 13.04
CA LEU A 286 -27.79 -15.81 13.53
C LEU A 286 -27.72 -16.81 12.37
N LYS A 287 -28.44 -16.57 11.26
CA LYS A 287 -28.40 -17.43 10.07
C LYS A 287 -26.98 -17.63 9.53
N ILE A 288 -26.20 -16.56 9.47
CA ILE A 288 -24.80 -16.62 9.01
C ILE A 288 -23.99 -17.51 9.93
N HIS A 289 -24.03 -17.27 11.24
CA HIS A 289 -23.24 -18.03 12.21
C HIS A 289 -23.72 -19.48 12.40
N THR A 290 -24.98 -19.78 12.12
CA THR A 290 -25.52 -21.15 12.18
C THR A 290 -25.45 -21.89 10.84
N SER A 291 -25.02 -21.26 9.75
CA SER A 291 -25.01 -21.86 8.41
C SER A 291 -24.16 -23.13 8.31
N GLY A 292 -23.07 -23.20 9.08
CA GLY A 292 -22.21 -24.39 9.19
C GLY A 292 -22.61 -25.38 10.28
N MET A 293 -23.72 -25.13 11.01
CA MET A 293 -24.18 -25.99 12.11
C MET A 293 -25.28 -26.95 11.65
N ASN A 294 -25.31 -28.14 12.24
CA ASN A 294 -26.40 -29.10 12.01
C ASN A 294 -27.57 -28.77 12.93
N LEU A 295 -28.52 -27.97 12.43
CA LEU A 295 -29.70 -27.54 13.17
C LEU A 295 -30.86 -28.53 12.97
N ASP A 296 -31.61 -28.78 14.05
CA ASP A 296 -32.90 -29.46 13.94
C ASP A 296 -33.93 -28.58 13.18
N PRO A 297 -34.79 -29.15 12.31
CA PRO A 297 -35.81 -28.39 11.58
C PRO A 297 -36.79 -27.60 12.46
N GLY A 298 -36.93 -27.97 13.74
CA GLY A 298 -37.74 -27.26 14.72
C GLY A 298 -37.10 -25.96 15.26
N VAL A 299 -35.83 -25.67 14.92
CA VAL A 299 -35.15 -24.46 15.38
C VAL A 299 -35.69 -23.23 14.67
N ASN A 300 -36.36 -22.36 15.43
CA ASN A 300 -36.88 -21.10 14.92
C ASN A 300 -35.97 -19.91 15.29
N LEU A 301 -35.12 -19.50 14.36
CA LEU A 301 -34.20 -18.36 14.53
C LEU A 301 -34.93 -17.02 14.75
N LYS A 302 -36.20 -16.88 14.32
CA LYS A 302 -36.99 -15.66 14.56
C LYS A 302 -37.41 -15.48 16.01
N LEU A 303 -37.64 -16.58 16.72
CA LEU A 303 -37.94 -16.53 18.15
C LEU A 303 -36.67 -16.25 18.94
N ILE A 304 -35.55 -16.86 18.54
CA ILE A 304 -34.24 -16.61 19.17
C ILE A 304 -33.83 -15.15 18.97
N SER A 305 -34.08 -14.56 17.80
CA SER A 305 -33.77 -13.13 17.56
C SER A 305 -34.64 -12.17 18.38
N ASP A 306 -35.86 -12.57 18.75
CA ASP A 306 -36.70 -11.83 19.70
C ASP A 306 -36.15 -11.91 21.12
N MET A 307 -35.69 -13.10 21.55
CA MET A 307 -35.11 -13.30 22.88
C MET A 307 -33.77 -12.59 23.05
N ALA A 308 -32.97 -12.46 21.98
CA ALA A 308 -31.68 -11.78 21.98
C ALA A 308 -31.81 -10.25 21.75
N GLU A 309 -32.88 -9.64 22.25
CA GLU A 309 -33.07 -8.20 22.15
C GLU A 309 -31.99 -7.46 22.96
N GLY A 310 -31.36 -6.46 22.33
CA GLY A 310 -30.27 -5.68 22.94
C GLY A 310 -28.89 -6.31 22.82
N SER A 311 -28.77 -7.52 22.26
CA SER A 311 -27.48 -8.19 22.03
C SER A 311 -26.72 -7.58 20.84
N SER A 312 -25.40 -7.48 20.96
CA SER A 312 -24.50 -7.07 19.86
C SER A 312 -24.28 -8.22 18.86
N GLY A 313 -23.67 -7.93 17.70
CA GLY A 313 -23.27 -8.97 16.75
C GLY A 313 -22.30 -9.99 17.36
N ALA A 314 -21.41 -9.56 18.26
CA ALA A 314 -20.50 -10.44 18.96
C ALA A 314 -21.23 -11.38 19.93
N ASP A 315 -22.26 -10.89 20.61
CA ASP A 315 -23.07 -11.69 21.53
C ASP A 315 -23.89 -12.73 20.77
N LEU A 316 -24.43 -12.39 19.61
CA LEU A 316 -25.15 -13.34 18.75
C LEU A 316 -24.23 -14.44 18.22
N LYS A 317 -22.99 -14.11 17.88
CA LYS A 317 -21.97 -15.10 17.52
C LYS A 317 -21.66 -16.03 18.71
N ALA A 318 -21.48 -15.45 19.89
CA ALA A 318 -21.23 -16.22 21.11
C ALA A 318 -22.41 -17.13 21.45
N LEU A 319 -23.65 -16.65 21.26
CA LEU A 319 -24.89 -17.40 21.47
C LEU A 319 -24.96 -18.62 20.55
N SER A 320 -24.68 -18.46 19.26
CA SER A 320 -24.62 -19.58 18.32
C SER A 320 -23.53 -20.59 18.71
N THR A 321 -22.37 -20.11 19.14
CA THR A 321 -21.24 -20.97 19.54
C THR A 321 -21.54 -21.75 20.82
N GLU A 322 -22.15 -21.11 21.83
CA GLU A 322 -22.56 -21.78 23.06
C GLU A 322 -23.67 -22.80 22.82
N ALA A 323 -24.65 -22.51 21.95
CA ALA A 323 -25.69 -23.47 21.58
C ALA A 323 -25.08 -24.75 20.96
N GLY A 324 -24.10 -24.59 20.05
CA GLY A 324 -23.33 -25.72 19.53
C GLY A 324 -22.57 -26.48 20.62
N MET A 325 -21.98 -25.76 21.58
CA MET A 325 -21.25 -26.38 22.69
C MET A 325 -22.17 -27.17 23.64
N TYR A 326 -23.42 -26.73 23.87
CA TYR A 326 -24.40 -27.52 24.63
C TYR A 326 -24.69 -28.87 23.96
N ALA A 327 -24.88 -28.88 22.64
CA ALA A 327 -25.06 -30.12 21.89
C ALA A 327 -23.83 -31.04 22.02
N ILE A 328 -22.62 -30.49 21.93
CA ILE A 328 -21.37 -31.26 22.08
C ILE A 328 -21.22 -31.85 23.49
N ARG A 329 -21.54 -31.08 24.54
CA ARG A 329 -21.45 -31.55 25.94
C ARG A 329 -22.38 -32.72 26.23
N GLU A 330 -23.51 -32.80 25.53
CA GLU A 330 -24.46 -33.91 25.62
C GLU A 330 -24.20 -35.00 24.58
N GLU A 331 -23.04 -34.99 23.92
CA GLU A 331 -22.63 -35.95 22.89
C GLU A 331 -23.61 -36.02 21.70
N ARG A 332 -24.31 -34.90 21.40
CA ARG A 332 -25.24 -34.76 20.29
C ARG A 332 -24.56 -34.13 19.07
N THR A 333 -24.96 -34.57 17.88
CA THR A 333 -24.50 -34.03 16.59
C THR A 333 -25.45 -33.00 15.97
N THR A 334 -26.62 -32.80 16.59
CA THR A 334 -27.67 -31.85 16.16
C THR A 334 -27.96 -30.88 17.29
N VAL A 335 -28.08 -29.60 16.94
CA VAL A 335 -28.44 -28.51 17.86
C VAL A 335 -29.96 -28.31 17.83
N TYR A 336 -30.59 -28.31 19.01
CA TYR A 336 -32.03 -28.12 19.18
C TYR A 336 -32.36 -26.70 19.66
N HIS A 337 -33.65 -26.33 19.61
CA HIS A 337 -34.10 -25.01 20.04
C HIS A 337 -33.78 -24.71 21.52
N SER A 338 -33.89 -25.72 22.38
CA SER A 338 -33.55 -25.62 23.81
C SER A 338 -32.08 -25.26 24.06
N ASP A 339 -31.16 -25.65 23.17
CA ASP A 339 -29.75 -25.31 23.30
C ASP A 339 -29.53 -23.80 23.13
N PHE A 340 -30.28 -23.18 22.21
CA PHE A 340 -30.29 -21.73 22.03
C PHE A 340 -30.95 -21.00 23.20
N GLU A 341 -32.03 -21.53 23.78
CA GLU A 341 -32.65 -20.96 24.99
C GLU A 341 -31.68 -20.98 26.18
N ASN A 342 -30.99 -22.11 26.39
CA ASN A 342 -29.98 -22.26 27.43
C ASN A 342 -28.77 -21.33 27.21
N ALA A 343 -28.30 -21.22 25.96
CA ALA A 343 -27.22 -20.30 25.58
C ALA A 343 -27.63 -18.83 25.78
N ALA A 344 -28.84 -18.46 25.38
CA ALA A 344 -29.39 -17.13 25.59
C ALA A 344 -29.47 -16.79 27.07
N ALA A 345 -30.00 -17.70 27.90
CA ALA A 345 -30.04 -17.52 29.35
C ALA A 345 -28.64 -17.28 29.91
N LYS A 346 -27.65 -18.10 29.56
CA LYS A 346 -26.27 -17.95 30.05
C LYS A 346 -25.64 -16.60 29.66
N ILE A 347 -25.80 -16.17 28.42
CA ILE A 347 -25.17 -14.93 27.92
C ILE A 347 -25.89 -13.69 28.46
N LEU A 348 -27.23 -13.67 28.41
CA LEU A 348 -28.04 -12.55 28.90
C LEU A 348 -27.97 -12.39 30.43
N HIS A 349 -27.83 -13.49 31.18
CA HIS A 349 -27.61 -13.41 32.64
C HIS A 349 -26.21 -12.91 33.01
N LYS A 350 -25.20 -13.17 32.18
CA LYS A 350 -23.83 -12.68 32.40
C LYS A 350 -23.74 -11.15 32.30
N GLU A 351 -24.54 -10.52 31.44
CA GLU A 351 -24.61 -9.06 31.32
C GLU A 351 -25.41 -8.39 32.46
N ARG A 352 -26.39 -9.09 33.06
CA ARG A 352 -27.23 -8.56 34.14
C ARG A 352 -26.67 -8.73 35.56
N GLY A 353 -25.46 -9.28 35.70
CA GLY A 353 -24.74 -9.32 36.99
C GLY A 353 -25.40 -10.17 38.09
N MET A 354 -26.27 -11.11 37.76
CA MET A 354 -26.80 -12.09 38.72
C MET A 354 -26.15 -13.45 38.48
N VAL A 355 -24.99 -13.66 39.12
CA VAL A 355 -24.43 -15.00 39.28
C VAL A 355 -25.11 -15.63 40.50
N SER A 356 -25.99 -16.59 40.27
CA SER A 356 -26.19 -17.68 41.23
C SER A 356 -25.73 -18.96 40.52
N GLU A 357 -24.60 -19.49 40.94
CA GLU A 357 -24.15 -20.82 40.55
C GLU A 357 -25.24 -21.85 40.93
N PRO A 358 -25.63 -22.78 40.04
CA PRO A 358 -26.58 -23.82 40.38
C PRO A 358 -25.84 -25.00 41.04
N GLU A 359 -25.44 -24.86 42.30
CA GLU A 359 -24.94 -26.01 43.10
C GLU A 359 -25.61 -26.19 44.49
N ASP A 360 -26.43 -25.27 44.99
CA ASP A 360 -26.92 -25.34 46.39
C ASP A 360 -28.29 -26.02 46.62
N LEU A 361 -28.79 -26.87 45.71
CA LEU A 361 -30.12 -27.52 45.88
C LEU A 361 -30.12 -29.02 46.22
N VAL A 362 -29.01 -29.66 46.61
CA VAL A 362 -28.99 -31.12 46.84
C VAL A 362 -28.63 -31.60 48.25
N GLN A 363 -28.46 -30.73 49.27
CA GLN A 363 -28.16 -31.22 50.63
C GLN A 363 -28.98 -30.54 51.73
N GLN A 364 -30.29 -30.79 51.72
CA GLN A 364 -31.09 -30.64 52.95
C GLN A 364 -32.14 -31.74 53.20
N TYR A 365 -32.04 -32.86 52.49
CA TYR A 365 -32.73 -34.09 52.87
C TYR A 365 -31.80 -35.28 52.63
N ILE A 366 -31.05 -35.66 53.67
CA ILE A 366 -30.72 -37.03 54.13
C ILE A 366 -30.08 -36.89 55.51
#